data_AF-A0A1I2FPD9-F1
#
_entry.id   AF-A0A1I2FPD9-F1
#
_cell.length_a   1.000
_cell.length_b   1.000
_cell.length_c   1.000
_cell.angle_alpha   90.00
_cell.angle_beta   90.00
_cell.angle_gamma   90.00
#
_symmetry.space_group_name_H-M   'P 1'
#
loop_
_entity.id
_entity.type
_entity.pdbx_description
1 polymer ?
#
loop_
_entity_poly.entity_id
_entity_poly.type
_entity_poly.pdbx_seq_one_letter_code
_entity_poly.pdbx_strand_id
1 'polypeptide(L)'
;MARARNLVTAVVAGTMLSAGLFASPALAATDSFTLCAYPLNCSAASVGGTVNWDADVLTATAVNNSYSSVTVTVATASTSSRTTVLRGGRSTFTRAVAATDPSVQIRLCPVATTCTSVTLTRH
;
A
#
# COMPACT_ATOMS: atom_id res chain seq x y z
N MET A 1 -4.71 52.24 -12.87
CA MET A 1 -5.40 51.52 -13.97
C MET A 1 -4.35 50.81 -14.83
N ALA A 2 -4.72 49.70 -15.48
CA ALA A 2 -3.92 48.80 -16.33
C ALA A 2 -2.98 47.83 -15.55
N ARG A 3 -3.31 46.55 -15.35
CA ARG A 3 -3.63 45.42 -16.26
C ARG A 3 -2.35 44.82 -16.88
N ALA A 4 -1.69 43.95 -16.13
CA ALA A 4 -0.68 43.04 -16.64
C ALA A 4 -1.35 41.74 -17.13
N ARG A 5 -1.16 41.38 -18.41
CA ARG A 5 -1.39 40.03 -18.94
C ARG A 5 -0.44 39.75 -20.11
N ASN A 6 0.05 38.51 -20.12
CA ASN A 6 0.69 37.69 -21.17
C ASN A 6 2.04 37.16 -20.63
N LEU A 7 2.16 35.93 -20.08
CA LEU A 7 1.99 34.58 -20.71
C LEU A 7 2.82 34.52 -22.01
N VAL A 8 3.77 33.62 -22.31
CA VAL A 8 4.17 32.24 -21.95
C VAL A 8 5.68 32.17 -22.34
N THR A 9 6.60 31.33 -21.87
CA THR A 9 6.74 29.91 -22.25
C THR A 9 8.01 29.31 -21.67
N ALA A 10 7.87 28.04 -21.28
CA ALA A 10 8.83 26.92 -21.36
C ALA A 10 10.10 26.96 -20.50
N VAL A 11 10.10 26.09 -19.48
CA VAL A 11 11.21 25.17 -19.26
C VAL A 11 10.63 23.79 -18.98
N VAL A 12 10.84 22.87 -19.92
CA VAL A 12 10.78 21.42 -19.72
C VAL A 12 12.20 20.96 -19.38
N ALA A 13 12.26 19.90 -18.56
CA ALA A 13 13.41 19.05 -18.22
C ALA A 13 14.01 19.34 -16.84
N GLY A 14 13.59 18.52 -15.87
CA GLY A 14 14.16 18.51 -14.54
C GLY A 14 13.20 17.89 -13.55
N THR A 15 13.23 16.57 -13.45
CA THR A 15 12.61 15.78 -12.39
C THR A 15 12.82 16.39 -11.01
N MET A 16 11.79 17.03 -10.47
CA MET A 16 11.59 17.17 -9.03
C MET A 16 10.09 17.00 -8.75
N LEU A 17 9.73 15.80 -8.30
CA LEU A 17 8.45 15.50 -7.67
C LEU A 17 8.37 16.27 -6.34
N SER A 18 8.14 17.57 -6.39
CA SER A 18 7.69 18.35 -5.24
C SER A 18 6.18 18.22 -5.15
N ALA A 19 5.73 17.06 -4.66
CA ALA A 19 4.36 16.88 -4.25
C ALA A 19 4.13 17.66 -2.95
N GLY A 20 3.52 18.84 -3.09
CA GLY A 20 2.49 19.31 -2.17
C GLY A 20 2.92 19.77 -0.79
N LEU A 21 3.33 21.03 -0.69
CA LEU A 21 2.80 21.90 0.36
C LEU A 21 1.27 21.69 0.46
N PHE A 22 0.73 21.64 1.68
CA PHE A 22 -0.64 21.27 2.07
C PHE A 22 -0.87 19.78 2.41
N ALA A 23 0.00 19.19 3.23
CA ALA A 23 -0.40 18.06 4.07
C ALA A 23 -1.33 18.60 5.17
N SER A 24 -2.64 18.48 4.95
CA SER A 24 -3.63 18.49 6.02
C SER A 24 -3.18 17.54 7.15
N PRO A 25 -3.43 17.82 8.44
CA PRO A 25 -3.01 16.94 9.54
C PRO A 25 -3.54 15.49 9.43
N ALA A 26 -4.54 15.24 8.57
CA ALA A 26 -5.06 13.91 8.25
C ALA A 26 -4.11 12.99 7.47
N LEU A 27 -2.99 13.49 6.94
CA LEU A 27 -2.01 12.69 6.17
C LEU A 27 -0.85 12.15 7.04
N ALA A 28 -0.75 12.54 8.31
CA ALA A 28 0.31 12.09 9.21
C ALA A 28 0.05 10.71 9.84
N ALA A 29 -1.20 10.24 9.86
CA ALA A 29 -1.58 8.96 10.48
C ALA A 29 -1.77 7.82 9.47
N THR A 30 -1.35 8.00 8.21
CA THR A 30 -1.51 6.97 7.17
C THR A 30 -0.16 6.38 6.75
N ASP A 31 0.08 5.12 7.06
CA ASP A 31 1.24 4.38 6.59
C ASP A 31 0.93 3.66 5.27
N SER A 32 1.84 3.77 4.29
CA SER A 32 1.74 3.05 3.02
C SER A 32 2.74 1.91 2.95
N PHE A 33 2.38 0.83 2.26
CA PHE A 33 3.26 -0.32 2.09
C PHE A 33 3.15 -0.93 0.70
N THR A 34 4.23 -1.60 0.29
CA THR A 34 4.26 -2.47 -0.89
C THR A 34 5.14 -3.67 -0.61
N LEU A 35 4.60 -4.85 -0.86
CA LEU A 35 5.28 -6.13 -0.74
C LEU A 35 5.25 -6.82 -2.09
N CYS A 36 6.38 -7.40 -2.45
CA CYS A 36 6.55 -8.11 -3.70
C CYS A 36 6.88 -9.57 -3.44
N ALA A 37 6.40 -10.44 -4.31
CA ALA A 37 6.70 -11.85 -4.23
C ALA A 37 8.16 -12.12 -4.63
N TYR A 38 8.83 -12.94 -3.83
CA TYR A 38 10.16 -13.49 -4.13
C TYR A 38 10.02 -14.90 -4.72
N PRO A 39 10.83 -15.32 -5.72
CA PRO A 39 11.97 -14.61 -6.35
C PRO A 39 11.61 -13.79 -7.59
N LEU A 40 10.36 -13.85 -8.06
CA LEU A 40 10.01 -13.40 -9.41
C LEU A 40 9.83 -11.88 -9.57
N ASN A 41 9.89 -11.08 -8.50
CA ASN A 41 9.67 -9.61 -8.42
C ASN A 41 8.19 -9.16 -8.37
N CYS A 42 7.97 -7.85 -8.18
CA CYS A 42 6.64 -7.24 -8.01
C CYS A 42 5.70 -7.47 -9.21
N SER A 43 6.24 -7.66 -10.41
CA SER A 43 5.46 -7.92 -11.62
C SER A 43 4.77 -9.28 -11.58
N ALA A 44 5.33 -10.24 -10.85
CA ALA A 44 4.80 -11.59 -10.74
C ALA A 44 3.66 -11.68 -9.73
N ALA A 45 3.86 -11.09 -8.55
CA ALA A 45 2.79 -10.84 -7.59
C ALA A 45 3.21 -9.75 -6.60
N SER A 46 2.24 -8.96 -6.17
CA SER A 46 2.45 -7.87 -5.21
C SER A 46 1.22 -7.65 -4.36
N VAL A 47 1.42 -7.13 -3.16
CA VAL A 47 0.36 -6.50 -2.37
C VAL A 47 0.81 -5.12 -1.95
N GLY A 48 -0.02 -4.12 -2.23
CA GLY A 48 0.22 -2.75 -1.82
C GLY A 48 -1.03 -2.16 -1.16
N GLY A 49 -0.83 -1.22 -0.25
CA GLY A 49 -1.95 -0.67 0.51
C GLY A 49 -1.54 0.44 1.46
N THR A 50 -2.52 0.84 2.25
CA THR A 50 -2.39 1.87 3.28
C THR A 50 -3.09 1.43 4.57
N VAL A 51 -2.54 1.85 5.71
CA VAL A 51 -3.18 1.76 7.02
C VAL A 51 -3.41 3.17 7.50
N ASN A 52 -4.67 3.53 7.74
CA ASN A 52 -5.04 4.76 8.40
C ASN A 52 -5.29 4.47 9.87
N TRP A 53 -4.39 4.94 10.74
CA TRP A 53 -4.45 4.69 12.18
C TRP A 53 -5.49 5.56 12.90
N ASP A 54 -5.85 6.72 12.36
CA ASP A 54 -6.94 7.56 12.89
C ASP A 54 -8.31 6.95 12.60
N ALA A 55 -8.48 6.40 11.40
CA ALA A 55 -9.70 5.74 10.97
C ALA A 55 -9.73 4.25 11.35
N ASP A 56 -8.65 3.72 11.93
CA ASP A 56 -8.53 2.32 12.32
C ASP A 56 -8.83 1.34 11.16
N VAL A 57 -8.37 1.67 9.94
CA VAL A 57 -8.68 0.93 8.71
C VAL A 57 -7.43 0.65 7.87
N LEU A 58 -7.26 -0.62 7.50
CA LEU A 58 -6.32 -1.08 6.48
C LEU A 58 -7.06 -1.31 5.16
N THR A 59 -6.53 -0.77 4.07
CA THR A 59 -6.96 -1.07 2.71
C THR A 59 -5.78 -1.56 1.90
N ALA A 60 -5.91 -2.71 1.26
CA ALA A 60 -4.83 -3.29 0.46
C ALA A 60 -5.36 -3.97 -0.80
N THR A 61 -4.53 -3.97 -1.84
CA THR A 61 -4.79 -4.61 -3.12
C THR A 61 -3.68 -5.59 -3.42
N ALA A 62 -4.06 -6.84 -3.62
CA ALA A 62 -3.19 -7.92 -4.04
C ALA A 62 -3.40 -8.22 -5.52
N VAL A 63 -2.30 -8.40 -6.23
CA VAL A 63 -2.25 -8.75 -7.66
C VAL A 63 -1.38 -9.99 -7.80
N ASN A 64 -1.84 -10.96 -8.59
CA ASN A 64 -1.06 -12.14 -8.93
C ASN A 64 -1.12 -12.40 -10.43
N ASN A 65 0.02 -12.27 -11.11
CA ASN A 65 0.14 -12.46 -12.54
C ASN A 65 0.81 -13.80 -12.90
N SER A 66 1.68 -14.34 -12.04
CA SER A 66 2.55 -15.47 -12.40
C SER A 66 2.36 -16.75 -11.57
N TYR A 67 2.02 -16.63 -10.28
CA TYR A 67 1.86 -17.80 -9.41
C TYR A 67 0.49 -18.44 -9.60
N SER A 68 0.34 -19.75 -9.36
CA SER A 68 -0.97 -20.42 -9.42
C SER A 68 -1.97 -19.79 -8.44
N SER A 69 -1.48 -19.47 -7.25
CA SER A 69 -2.17 -18.70 -6.22
C SER A 69 -1.15 -17.95 -5.37
N VAL A 70 -1.52 -16.79 -4.85
CA VAL A 70 -0.80 -16.16 -3.73
C VAL A 70 -1.75 -15.97 -2.56
N THR A 71 -1.23 -16.13 -1.35
CA THR A 71 -1.98 -15.88 -0.12
C THR A 71 -1.44 -14.64 0.55
N VAL A 72 -2.30 -13.67 0.79
CA VAL A 72 -2.01 -12.53 1.64
C VAL A 72 -2.60 -12.77 3.02
N THR A 73 -1.77 -12.70 4.04
CA THR A 73 -2.19 -12.74 5.44
C THR A 73 -2.02 -11.35 6.03
N VAL A 74 -3.06 -10.83 6.66
CA VAL A 74 -2.99 -9.65 7.52
C VAL A 74 -3.16 -10.14 8.95
N ALA A 75 -2.19 -9.88 9.80
CA ALA A 75 -2.18 -10.24 11.21
C ALA A 75 -2.04 -8.98 12.06
N THR A 76 -2.84 -8.90 13.10
CA THR A 76 -2.80 -7.90 14.17
C THR A 76 -2.69 -8.64 15.49
N ALA A 77 -2.56 -7.93 16.62
CA ALA A 77 -2.60 -8.60 17.93
C ALA A 77 -3.97 -9.24 18.18
N SER A 78 -5.04 -8.61 17.68
CA SER A 78 -6.43 -9.01 17.94
C SER A 78 -7.01 -9.97 16.90
N THR A 79 -6.56 -9.90 15.65
CA THR A 79 -7.18 -10.64 14.53
C THR A 79 -6.17 -11.10 13.48
N SER A 80 -6.50 -12.19 12.77
CA SER A 80 -5.77 -12.61 11.58
C SER A 80 -6.75 -12.93 10.45
N SER A 81 -6.42 -12.51 9.24
CA SER A 81 -7.21 -12.75 8.06
C SER A 81 -6.36 -13.15 6.87
N ARG A 82 -6.92 -13.99 5.99
CA ARG A 82 -6.26 -14.48 4.78
C ARG A 82 -7.11 -14.20 3.55
N THR A 83 -6.45 -13.76 2.50
CA THR A 83 -7.02 -13.54 1.18
C THR A 83 -6.17 -14.29 0.17
N THR A 84 -6.78 -15.21 -0.58
CA THR A 84 -6.11 -15.93 -1.66
C THR A 84 -6.45 -15.27 -3.00
N VAL A 85 -5.43 -15.04 -3.83
CA VAL A 85 -5.58 -14.47 -5.18
C VAL A 85 -5.02 -15.46 -6.19
N LEU A 86 -5.90 -15.97 -7.06
CA LEU A 86 -5.53 -16.88 -8.14
C LEU A 86 -4.76 -16.16 -9.25
N ARG A 87 -4.08 -16.92 -10.10
CA ARG A 87 -3.35 -16.39 -11.26
C ARG A 87 -4.25 -15.49 -12.13
N GLY A 88 -3.72 -14.34 -12.54
CA GLY A 88 -4.42 -13.31 -13.31
C GLY A 88 -5.41 -12.49 -12.48
N GLY A 89 -5.49 -12.74 -11.17
CA GLY A 89 -6.44 -12.12 -10.27
C GLY A 89 -5.95 -10.84 -9.64
N ARG A 90 -6.91 -9.97 -9.31
CA ARG A 90 -6.74 -8.81 -8.44
C ARG A 90 -7.81 -8.84 -7.36
N SER A 91 -7.40 -8.72 -6.10
CA SER A 91 -8.30 -8.67 -4.96
C SER A 91 -7.97 -7.47 -4.08
N THR A 92 -8.94 -6.57 -3.93
CA THR A 92 -8.88 -5.48 -2.96
C THR A 92 -9.65 -5.89 -1.71
N PHE A 93 -9.08 -5.64 -0.55
CA PHE A 93 -9.71 -5.93 0.72
C PHE A 93 -9.46 -4.79 1.70
N THR A 94 -10.49 -4.52 2.49
CA THR A 94 -10.49 -3.52 3.55
C THR A 94 -10.78 -4.22 4.87
N ARG A 95 -10.05 -3.85 5.91
CA ARG A 95 -10.12 -4.45 7.23
C ARG A 95 -10.12 -3.35 8.27
N ALA A 96 -10.95 -3.50 9.29
CA ALA A 96 -10.79 -2.74 10.52
C ALA A 96 -9.56 -3.26 11.27
N VAL A 97 -8.81 -2.35 11.86
CA VAL A 97 -7.68 -2.58 12.77
C VAL A 97 -8.15 -2.09 14.14
N ALA A 98 -7.93 -2.83 15.22
CA ALA A 98 -8.38 -2.31 16.52
C ALA A 98 -7.53 -1.08 16.91
N ALA A 99 -8.17 -0.07 17.52
CA ALA A 99 -7.46 1.07 18.12
C ALA A 99 -6.34 0.65 19.08
N THR A 100 -6.52 -0.51 19.73
CA THR A 100 -5.56 -1.11 20.67
C THR A 100 -4.46 -1.92 20.00
N ASP A 101 -4.54 -2.21 18.71
CA ASP A 101 -3.50 -2.96 18.00
C ASP A 101 -2.27 -2.05 17.80
N PRO A 102 -1.10 -2.39 18.36
CA PRO A 102 0.12 -1.58 18.24
C PRO A 102 0.79 -1.74 16.87
N SER A 103 0.45 -2.82 16.14
CA SER A 103 1.07 -3.13 14.86
C SER A 103 0.18 -3.98 13.97
N VAL A 104 0.36 -3.83 12.66
CA VAL A 104 -0.26 -4.65 11.61
C VAL A 104 0.84 -5.30 10.78
N GLN A 105 0.86 -6.62 10.74
CA GLN A 105 1.76 -7.39 9.88
C GLN A 105 1.02 -7.85 8.63
N ILE A 106 1.56 -7.52 7.46
CA ILE A 106 1.08 -8.03 6.18
C ILE A 106 2.13 -9.01 5.65
N ARG A 107 1.69 -10.18 5.20
CA ARG A 107 2.55 -11.24 4.67
C ARG A 107 2.00 -11.75 3.34
N LEU A 108 2.80 -11.69 2.30
CA LEU A 108 2.52 -12.20 0.96
C LEU A 108 3.27 -13.52 0.76
N CYS A 109 2.54 -14.59 0.55
CA CYS A 109 3.05 -15.94 0.33
C CYS A 109 2.61 -16.45 -1.04
N PRO A 110 3.46 -16.35 -2.09
CA PRO A 110 3.20 -17.00 -3.37
C PRO A 110 3.22 -18.53 -3.30
N VAL A 111 4.01 -19.11 -2.40
CA VAL A 111 4.05 -20.54 -2.08
C VAL A 111 4.20 -20.70 -0.57
N ALA A 112 3.91 -21.90 -0.03
CA ALA A 112 3.89 -22.12 1.43
C ALA A 112 5.22 -21.82 2.13
N THR A 113 6.34 -21.85 1.41
CA THR A 113 7.70 -21.79 1.98
C THR A 113 8.42 -20.44 1.76
N THR A 114 8.01 -19.61 0.81
CA THR A 114 8.60 -18.29 0.58
C THR A 114 7.55 -17.21 0.77
N CYS A 115 7.75 -16.37 1.78
CA CYS A 115 6.85 -15.26 2.06
C CYS A 115 7.64 -14.00 2.34
N THR A 116 7.14 -12.89 1.81
CA THR A 116 7.62 -11.55 2.15
C THR A 116 6.63 -10.90 3.11
N SER A 117 7.13 -10.15 4.08
CA SER A 117 6.27 -9.50 5.08
C SER A 117 6.75 -8.10 5.42
N VAL A 118 5.81 -7.24 5.76
CA VAL A 118 6.02 -5.91 6.31
C VAL A 118 5.25 -5.81 7.60
N THR A 119 5.81 -5.14 8.60
CA THR A 119 5.13 -4.80 9.84
C THR A 119 5.05 -3.29 9.91
N LEU A 120 3.84 -2.78 10.06
CA LEU A 120 3.55 -1.36 10.28
C LEU A 120 3.21 -1.17 11.75
N THR A 121 3.77 -0.13 12.36
CA THR A 121 3.58 0.19 13.78
C THR A 121 2.84 1.50 13.93
N ARG A 122 1.87 1.54 14.84
CA ARG A 122 1.14 2.76 15.19
C ARG A 122 2.09 3.74 15.90
N HIS A 123 2.05 5.01 15.53
CA HIS A 123 2.87 6.10 16.10
C HIS A 123 2.03 7.06 16.94
#